data_AF-A0A1V4VU29-F1
#
_entry.id   AF-A0A1V4VU29-F1
#
_cell.length_a   1.000
_cell.length_b   1.000
_cell.length_c   1.000
_cell.angle_alpha   90.00
_cell.angle_beta   90.00
_cell.angle_gamma   90.00
#
_symmetry.space_group_name_H-M   'P 1'
#
loop_
_entity.id
_entity.type
_entity.pdbx_description
1 polymer ?
#
loop_
_entity_poly.entity_id
_entity_poly.type
_entity_poly.pdbx_seq_one_letter_code
_entity_poly.pdbx_strand_id
1 'polypeptide(L)'
;MASLSGFTTWVCAQDEDIFPAGDPSKGIGELGLPPLEPRSLNDDQVRSLKNICDRLHRFYQLKGRRWAKGEAPVLANGRPLRDRVIVYTLLSTGLRREELVKLDLDQLVPNEVDILRKARQGQIVRVQGKGKTERTVFLSADARSALADYLEQERPGIRVIIQKRFF
;
A
#
# COMPACT_ATOMS: atom_id res chain seq x y z
N MET A 1 14.21 -4.98 -25.66
CA MET A 1 13.86 -4.43 -26.99
C MET A 1 13.17 -3.07 -26.90
N ALA A 2 12.13 -2.90 -26.07
CA ALA A 2 11.42 -1.62 -25.93
C ALA A 2 12.33 -0.39 -25.67
N SER A 3 13.30 -0.49 -24.76
CA SER A 3 14.22 0.63 -24.48
C SER A 3 15.16 0.98 -25.63
N LEU A 4 15.62 -0.03 -26.39
CA LEU A 4 16.50 0.18 -27.53
C LEU A 4 15.73 0.82 -28.69
N SER A 5 14.53 0.31 -28.97
CA SER A 5 13.66 0.85 -30.03
C SER A 5 13.19 2.26 -29.71
N GLY A 6 12.83 2.54 -28.45
CA GLY A 6 12.52 3.89 -28.01
C GLY A 6 13.71 4.85 -28.16
N PHE A 7 14.92 4.40 -27.81
CA PHE A 7 16.14 5.20 -27.98
C PHE A 7 16.43 5.50 -29.45
N THR A 8 16.43 4.50 -30.34
CA THR A 8 16.78 4.71 -31.75
C THR A 8 15.71 5.48 -32.51
N THR A 9 14.43 5.29 -32.15
CA THR A 9 13.33 6.14 -32.65
C THR A 9 13.53 7.59 -32.24
N TRP A 10 13.88 7.85 -30.97
CA TRP A 10 14.15 9.20 -30.50
C TRP A 10 15.35 9.83 -31.20
N VAL A 11 16.44 9.08 -31.38
CA VAL A 11 17.65 9.52 -32.07
C VAL A 11 17.33 9.89 -33.54
N CYS A 12 16.65 9.03 -34.29
CA CYS A 12 16.21 9.35 -35.67
C CYS A 12 15.32 10.58 -35.75
N ALA A 13 14.52 10.87 -34.71
CA ALA A 13 13.67 12.06 -34.68
C ALA A 13 14.45 13.35 -34.36
N GLN A 14 15.66 13.25 -33.81
CA GLN A 14 16.55 14.41 -33.57
C GLN A 14 17.53 14.64 -34.72
N ASP A 15 18.01 13.56 -35.33
CA ASP A 15 18.97 13.57 -36.42
C ASP A 15 18.72 12.35 -37.32
N GLU A 16 18.21 12.59 -38.53
CA GLU A 16 17.87 11.53 -39.47
C GLU A 16 19.11 10.85 -40.08
N ASP A 17 20.27 11.53 -40.10
CA ASP A 17 21.49 11.07 -40.78
C ASP A 17 22.43 10.28 -39.86
N ILE A 18 22.19 10.32 -38.54
CA ILE A 18 23.04 9.66 -37.55
C ILE A 18 23.06 8.12 -37.69
N PHE A 19 21.99 7.56 -38.27
CA PHE A 19 21.94 6.18 -38.74
C PHE A 19 21.84 6.16 -40.26
N PRO A 20 22.95 5.89 -40.99
CA PRO A 20 22.98 5.97 -42.45
C PRO A 20 21.97 5.06 -43.18
N ALA A 21 21.48 4.03 -42.50
CA ALA A 21 20.50 3.06 -43.02
C ALA A 21 19.10 3.22 -42.38
N GLY A 22 18.85 4.31 -41.65
CA GLY A 22 17.64 4.53 -40.86
C GLY A 22 17.65 3.80 -39.51
N ASP A 23 16.53 3.85 -38.78
CA ASP A 23 16.39 3.27 -37.44
C ASP A 23 16.77 1.78 -37.42
N PRO A 24 17.87 1.39 -36.72
CA PRO A 24 18.34 0.01 -36.69
C PRO A 24 17.41 -0.94 -35.91
N SER A 25 16.43 -0.41 -35.16
CA SER A 25 15.41 -1.21 -34.49
C SER A 25 14.18 -1.48 -35.36
N LYS A 26 14.07 -0.81 -36.51
CA LYS A 26 12.91 -0.87 -37.40
C LYS A 26 12.75 -2.27 -37.98
N GLY A 27 11.56 -2.84 -37.82
CA GLY A 27 11.23 -4.19 -38.29
C GLY A 27 11.71 -5.31 -37.37
N ILE A 28 12.39 -5.01 -36.26
CA ILE A 28 12.71 -6.03 -35.24
C ILE A 28 11.47 -6.23 -34.36
N GLY A 29 10.81 -7.37 -34.52
CA GLY A 29 9.66 -7.75 -33.72
C GLY A 29 10.00 -7.88 -32.23
N GLU A 30 9.02 -7.63 -31.37
CA GLU A 30 9.17 -7.95 -29.95
C GLU A 30 9.37 -9.46 -29.78
N LEU A 31 10.29 -9.84 -28.90
CA LEU A 31 10.38 -11.22 -28.44
C LEU A 31 9.07 -11.55 -27.74
N GLY A 32 8.34 -12.53 -28.27
CA GLY A 32 7.13 -13.05 -27.65
C GLY A 32 7.48 -13.65 -26.29
N LEU A 33 7.33 -12.84 -25.23
CA LEU A 33 7.43 -13.35 -23.87
C LEU A 33 6.15 -14.11 -23.55
N PRO A 34 6.23 -15.24 -22.83
CA PRO A 34 5.03 -15.85 -22.29
C PRO A 34 4.28 -14.82 -21.42
N PRO A 35 2.94 -14.89 -21.34
CA PRO A 35 2.20 -14.01 -20.47
C PRO A 35 2.72 -14.14 -19.04
N LEU A 36 2.95 -13.00 -18.38
CA LEU A 36 3.32 -13.00 -16.97
C LEU A 36 2.21 -13.67 -16.19
N GLU A 37 2.51 -14.78 -15.51
CA GLU A 37 1.56 -15.40 -14.61
C GLU A 37 1.30 -14.44 -13.43
N PRO A 38 0.04 -14.02 -13.22
CA PRO A 38 -0.27 -13.16 -12.09
C PRO A 38 -0.02 -13.95 -10.79
N ARG A 39 1.01 -13.55 -10.05
CA ARG A 39 1.28 -14.08 -8.70
C ARG A 39 0.35 -13.41 -7.70
N SER A 40 -0.93 -13.75 -7.74
CA SER A 40 -1.88 -13.39 -6.69
C SER A 40 -1.75 -14.33 -5.50
N LEU A 41 -2.02 -13.82 -4.31
CA LEU A 41 -2.18 -14.68 -3.13
C LEU A 41 -3.47 -15.49 -3.28
N ASN A 42 -3.41 -16.78 -2.97
CA ASN A 42 -4.60 -17.61 -2.79
C ASN A 42 -5.24 -17.38 -1.40
N ASP A 43 -6.44 -17.91 -1.19
CA ASP A 43 -7.21 -17.67 0.05
C ASP A 43 -6.48 -18.13 1.32
N ASP A 44 -5.74 -19.25 1.26
CA ASP A 44 -4.97 -19.76 2.39
C ASP A 44 -3.76 -18.86 2.70
N GLN A 45 -3.11 -18.33 1.66
CA GLN A 45 -2.05 -17.34 1.80
C GLN A 45 -2.57 -16.02 2.37
N VAL A 46 -3.74 -15.56 1.91
CA VAL A 46 -4.42 -14.37 2.47
C VAL A 46 -4.74 -14.59 3.95
N ARG A 47 -5.29 -15.75 4.32
CA ARG A 47 -5.58 -16.12 5.72
C ARG A 47 -4.30 -16.16 6.56
N SER A 48 -3.23 -16.76 6.04
CA SER A 48 -1.93 -16.84 6.70
C SER A 48 -1.33 -15.45 6.93
N LEU A 49 -1.39 -14.57 5.93
CA LEU A 49 -0.93 -13.19 6.02
C LEU A 49 -1.70 -12.42 7.09
N LYS A 50 -3.04 -12.48 7.09
CA LYS A 50 -3.90 -11.87 8.11
C LYS A 50 -3.54 -12.35 9.52
N ASN A 51 -3.36 -13.66 9.68
CA ASN A 51 -2.95 -14.28 10.95
C ASN A 51 -1.60 -13.76 11.47
N ILE A 52 -0.65 -13.43 10.58
CA ILE A 52 0.63 -12.81 10.95
C ILE A 52 0.42 -11.34 11.32
N CYS A 53 -0.38 -10.62 10.53
CA CYS A 53 -0.72 -9.22 10.78
C CYS A 53 -1.38 -9.01 12.16
N ASP A 54 -2.28 -9.90 12.57
CA ASP A 54 -2.91 -9.87 13.89
C ASP A 54 -1.91 -10.10 15.05
N ARG A 55 -0.73 -10.68 14.76
CA ARG A 55 0.35 -10.92 15.73
C ARG A 55 1.46 -9.88 15.65
N LEU A 56 1.32 -8.82 14.83
CA LEU A 56 2.36 -7.82 14.61
C LEU A 56 2.90 -7.21 15.89
N HIS A 57 2.03 -6.99 16.88
CA HIS A 57 2.44 -6.44 18.18
C HIS A 57 3.65 -7.18 18.78
N ARG A 58 3.69 -8.51 18.71
CA ARG A 58 4.80 -9.34 19.24
C ARG A 58 6.11 -9.12 18.50
N PHE A 59 6.06 -8.85 17.21
CA PHE A 59 7.27 -8.59 16.41
C PHE A 59 7.85 -7.20 16.67
N TYR A 60 7.02 -6.28 17.14
CA TYR A 60 7.38 -4.90 17.46
C TYR A 60 7.82 -4.70 18.92
N GLN A 61 7.83 -5.76 19.74
CA GLN A 61 8.28 -5.71 21.13
C GLN A 61 9.81 -5.68 21.25
N LEU A 62 10.32 -5.01 22.28
CA LEU A 62 11.74 -5.07 22.63
C LEU A 62 12.16 -6.51 22.95
N LYS A 63 13.32 -6.91 22.40
CA LYS A 63 13.91 -8.22 22.65
C LYS A 63 15.05 -8.11 23.67
N GLY A 64 15.24 -9.16 24.47
CA GLY A 64 16.39 -9.27 25.39
C GLY A 64 16.05 -10.03 26.67
N ARG A 65 17.09 -10.49 27.39
CA ARG A 65 16.93 -11.26 28.65
C ARG A 65 16.07 -10.54 29.68
N ARG A 66 16.15 -9.20 29.73
CA ARG A 66 15.35 -8.35 30.62
C ARG A 66 13.84 -8.52 30.44
N TRP A 67 13.40 -8.84 29.22
CA TRP A 67 11.98 -8.97 28.88
C TRP A 67 11.53 -10.42 28.71
N ALA A 68 12.39 -11.40 29.01
CA ALA A 68 12.10 -12.81 28.82
C ALA A 68 11.00 -13.37 29.74
N LYS A 69 10.67 -12.66 30.83
CA LYS A 69 9.69 -13.08 31.85
C LYS A 69 8.54 -12.08 32.05
N GLY A 70 8.35 -11.12 31.13
CA GLY A 70 7.33 -10.08 31.28
C GLY A 70 6.90 -9.48 29.95
N GLU A 71 5.95 -8.54 30.00
CA GLU A 71 5.47 -7.84 28.83
C GLU A 71 6.52 -6.80 28.38
N ALA A 72 7.13 -7.06 27.23
CA ALA A 72 8.06 -6.14 26.62
C ALA A 72 7.30 -4.92 26.07
N PRO A 73 7.78 -3.69 26.28
CA PRO A 73 7.18 -2.54 25.62
C PRO A 73 7.45 -2.60 24.12
N VAL A 74 6.56 -1.96 23.36
CA VAL A 74 6.71 -1.77 21.91
C VAL A 74 7.88 -0.83 21.63
N LEU A 75 8.63 -1.10 20.56
CA LEU A 75 9.67 -0.21 20.03
C LEU A 75 9.12 1.22 19.87
N ALA A 76 9.91 2.25 20.23
CA ALA A 76 9.46 3.64 20.16
C ALA A 76 8.89 4.05 18.77
N ASN A 77 9.48 3.51 17.71
CA ASN A 77 9.06 3.74 16.32
C ASN A 77 8.17 2.61 15.75
N GLY A 78 7.82 1.60 16.56
CA GLY A 78 6.93 0.52 16.17
C GLY A 78 5.51 1.00 15.97
N ARG A 79 4.88 0.59 14.87
CA ARG A 79 3.49 0.91 14.52
C ARG A 79 2.74 -0.35 14.04
N PRO A 80 2.61 -1.37 14.90
CA PRO A 80 1.98 -2.64 14.53
C PRO A 80 0.55 -2.49 14.00
N LEU A 81 -0.27 -1.60 14.56
CA LEU A 81 -1.66 -1.43 14.12
C LEU A 81 -1.74 -0.68 12.79
N ARG A 82 -0.84 0.29 12.55
CA ARG A 82 -0.69 0.94 11.24
C ARG A 82 -0.37 -0.08 10.15
N ASP A 83 0.60 -0.94 10.39
CA ASP A 83 1.04 -1.90 9.38
C ASP A 83 -0.04 -2.98 9.13
N ARG A 84 -0.73 -3.40 10.20
CA ARG A 84 -1.90 -4.26 10.10
C ARG A 84 -2.99 -3.62 9.24
N VAL A 85 -3.37 -2.37 9.51
CA VAL A 85 -4.45 -1.73 8.75
C VAL A 85 -4.08 -1.51 7.28
N ILE A 86 -2.80 -1.22 6.98
CA ILE A 86 -2.31 -1.10 5.60
C ILE A 86 -2.60 -2.39 4.83
N VAL A 87 -2.22 -3.55 5.38
CA VAL A 87 -2.41 -4.84 4.71
C VAL A 87 -3.89 -5.16 4.53
N TYR A 88 -4.71 -4.98 5.56
CA TYR A 88 -6.14 -5.28 5.48
C TYR A 88 -6.85 -4.37 4.48
N THR A 89 -6.47 -3.08 4.41
CA THR A 89 -7.03 -2.13 3.44
C THR A 89 -6.67 -2.56 2.02
N LEU A 90 -5.41 -2.89 1.75
CA LEU A 90 -4.96 -3.35 0.43
C LEU A 90 -5.70 -4.62 -0.01
N LEU A 91 -5.80 -5.61 0.88
CA LEU A 91 -6.52 -6.86 0.61
C LEU A 91 -8.02 -6.66 0.37
N SER A 92 -8.64 -5.70 1.06
CA SER A 92 -10.07 -5.43 0.93
C SER A 92 -10.43 -4.63 -0.32
N THR A 93 -9.55 -3.71 -0.76
CA THR A 93 -9.91 -2.66 -1.73
C THR A 93 -9.16 -2.78 -3.05
N GLY A 94 -8.04 -3.51 -3.09
CA GLY A 94 -7.17 -3.57 -4.25
C GLY A 94 -6.48 -2.24 -4.57
N LEU A 95 -6.40 -1.32 -3.60
CA LEU A 95 -5.69 -0.06 -3.79
C LEU A 95 -4.21 -0.28 -4.14
N ARG A 96 -3.66 0.60 -4.96
CA ARG A 96 -2.22 0.67 -5.17
C ARG A 96 -1.55 1.31 -3.97
N ARG A 97 -0.30 0.95 -3.71
CA ARG A 97 0.52 1.56 -2.65
C ARG A 97 0.51 3.09 -2.71
N GLU A 98 0.59 3.67 -3.91
CA GLU A 98 0.56 5.13 -4.10
C GLU A 98 -0.79 5.76 -3.79
N GLU A 99 -1.89 5.07 -4.06
CA GLU A 99 -3.24 5.52 -3.72
C GLU A 99 -3.40 5.51 -2.19
N LEU A 100 -2.97 4.44 -1.53
CA LEU A 100 -3.05 4.27 -0.07
C LEU A 100 -2.29 5.36 0.71
N VAL A 101 -1.08 5.72 0.27
CA VAL A 101 -0.24 6.72 0.95
C VAL A 101 -0.82 8.13 0.85
N LYS A 102 -1.69 8.39 -0.14
CA LYS A 102 -2.33 9.70 -0.36
C LYS A 102 -3.71 9.81 0.30
N LEU A 103 -4.16 8.79 1.03
CA LEU A 103 -5.48 8.81 1.65
C LEU A 103 -5.54 9.73 2.87
N ASP A 104 -6.61 10.51 2.93
CA ASP A 104 -6.96 11.35 4.06
C ASP A 104 -8.13 10.76 4.88
N LEU A 105 -8.26 11.20 6.13
CA LEU A 105 -9.29 10.67 7.04
C LEU A 105 -10.71 11.12 6.66
N ASP A 106 -10.86 12.27 6.00
CA ASP A 106 -12.14 12.78 5.51
C ASP A 106 -12.70 11.93 4.35
N GLN A 107 -11.86 11.11 3.72
CA GLN A 107 -12.26 10.15 2.69
C GLN A 107 -12.83 8.86 3.28
N LEU A 108 -12.61 8.58 4.57
CA LEU A 108 -13.15 7.40 5.23
C LEU A 108 -14.59 7.65 5.68
N VAL A 109 -15.51 6.81 5.25
CA VAL A 109 -16.93 6.92 5.61
C VAL A 109 -17.44 5.56 6.10
N PRO A 110 -17.91 5.44 7.35
CA PRO A 110 -17.83 6.43 8.44
C PRO A 110 -16.39 6.57 8.98
N ASN A 111 -15.98 7.75 9.46
CA ASN A 111 -14.65 7.99 10.05
C ASN A 111 -14.59 7.83 11.58
N GLU A 112 -15.74 7.68 12.24
CA GLU A 112 -15.85 7.48 13.69
C GLU A 112 -15.58 6.03 14.10
N VAL A 113 -14.75 5.82 15.14
CA VAL A 113 -14.28 4.48 15.57
C VAL A 113 -15.44 3.54 15.88
N ASP A 114 -16.38 3.96 16.72
CA ASP A 114 -17.51 3.13 17.16
C ASP A 114 -18.45 2.77 16.00
N ILE A 115 -18.67 3.72 15.09
CA ILE A 115 -19.52 3.52 13.92
C ILE A 115 -18.80 2.58 12.95
N LEU A 116 -17.50 2.75 12.73
CA LEU A 116 -16.72 1.92 11.81
C LEU A 116 -16.75 0.43 12.22
N ARG A 117 -16.68 0.13 13.51
CA ARG A 117 -16.80 -1.25 14.04
C ARG A 117 -18.18 -1.86 13.77
N LYS A 118 -19.25 -1.09 14.02
CA LYS A 118 -20.65 -1.57 13.95
C LYS A 118 -21.27 -1.49 12.56
N ALA A 119 -20.75 -0.63 11.69
CA ALA A 119 -21.34 -0.36 10.39
C ALA A 119 -21.43 -1.64 9.56
N ARG A 120 -22.53 -1.81 8.83
CA ARG A 120 -22.64 -2.92 7.87
C ARG A 120 -21.64 -2.75 6.72
N GLN A 121 -21.32 -1.51 6.37
CA GLN A 121 -20.48 -1.14 5.24
C GLN A 121 -19.63 0.08 5.61
N GLY A 122 -18.39 0.09 5.12
CA GLY A 122 -17.50 1.25 5.18
C GLY A 122 -16.85 1.44 3.82
N GLN A 123 -16.46 2.65 3.51
CA GLN A 123 -15.93 3.00 2.21
C GLN A 123 -14.86 4.07 2.29
N ILE A 124 -13.99 4.10 1.29
CA ILE A 124 -13.04 5.17 1.05
C ILE A 124 -13.50 5.87 -0.23
N VAL A 125 -13.94 7.11 -0.10
CA VAL A 125 -14.44 7.92 -1.22
C VAL A 125 -13.32 8.74 -1.85
N ARG A 126 -13.52 9.21 -3.09
CA ARG A 126 -12.59 10.11 -3.79
C ARG A 126 -11.17 9.56 -3.93
N VAL A 127 -11.00 8.24 -4.09
CA VAL A 127 -9.68 7.65 -4.31
C VAL A 127 -9.17 8.08 -5.70
N GLN A 128 -8.07 8.82 -5.73
CA GLN A 128 -7.49 9.33 -6.97
C GLN A 128 -6.79 8.21 -7.77
N GLY A 129 -7.30 7.96 -8.96
CA GLY A 129 -6.71 7.08 -9.98
C GLY A 129 -5.88 7.84 -11.02
N LYS A 130 -5.44 7.09 -12.04
CA LYS A 130 -4.70 7.67 -13.18
C LYS A 130 -5.60 8.65 -13.94
N GLY A 131 -5.02 9.76 -14.41
CA GLY A 131 -5.72 10.73 -15.24
C GLY A 131 -6.76 11.56 -14.49
N LYS A 132 -6.56 11.81 -13.18
CA LYS A 132 -7.50 12.56 -12.32
C LYS A 132 -8.89 11.92 -12.17
N THR A 133 -8.99 10.61 -12.40
CA THR A 133 -10.23 9.86 -12.14
C THR A 133 -10.39 9.62 -10.64
N GLU A 134 -11.62 9.60 -10.15
CA GLU A 134 -11.91 9.25 -8.76
C GLU A 134 -12.84 8.04 -8.69
N ARG A 135 -12.66 7.19 -7.67
CA ARG A 135 -13.56 6.07 -7.39
C ARG A 135 -13.80 5.90 -5.89
N THR A 136 -14.91 5.26 -5.56
CA THR A 136 -15.20 4.81 -4.19
C THR A 136 -14.91 3.32 -4.09
N VAL A 137 -14.23 2.91 -3.02
CA VAL A 137 -13.93 1.51 -2.73
C VAL A 137 -14.51 1.10 -1.38
N PHE A 138 -14.88 -0.18 -1.25
CA PHE A 138 -15.53 -0.70 -0.05
C PHE A 138 -14.56 -1.47 0.84
N LEU A 139 -14.79 -1.36 2.14
CA LEU A 139 -14.04 -2.03 3.18
C LEU A 139 -14.79 -3.26 3.70
N SER A 140 -14.07 -4.38 3.75
CA SER A 140 -14.50 -5.60 4.43
C SER A 140 -14.62 -5.38 5.94
N ALA A 141 -15.34 -6.28 6.61
CA ALA A 141 -15.58 -6.16 8.05
C ALA A 141 -14.29 -6.15 8.88
N ASP A 142 -13.33 -6.99 8.50
CA ASP A 142 -12.04 -7.08 9.18
C ASP A 142 -11.14 -5.88 8.90
N ALA A 143 -11.18 -5.29 7.70
CA ALA A 143 -10.48 -4.04 7.40
C ALA A 143 -11.04 -2.85 8.19
N ARG A 144 -12.37 -2.80 8.37
CA ARG A 144 -13.02 -1.81 9.25
C ARG A 144 -12.59 -1.96 10.71
N SER A 145 -12.57 -3.18 11.24
CA SER A 145 -12.08 -3.44 12.59
C SER A 145 -10.60 -3.02 12.74
N ALA A 146 -9.76 -3.32 11.75
CA ALA A 146 -8.35 -2.94 11.77
C ALA A 146 -8.13 -1.42 11.70
N LEU A 147 -8.93 -0.71 10.90
CA LEU A 147 -8.95 0.75 10.88
C LEU A 147 -9.36 1.32 12.23
N ALA A 148 -10.42 0.77 12.84
CA ALA A 148 -10.88 1.24 14.15
C ALA A 148 -9.80 1.09 15.22
N ASP A 149 -9.12 -0.06 15.29
CA ASP A 149 -8.01 -0.30 16.24
C ASP A 149 -6.88 0.72 16.05
N TYR A 150 -6.49 1.00 14.80
CA TYR A 150 -5.44 1.98 14.48
C TYR A 150 -5.84 3.41 14.85
N LEU A 151 -7.07 3.82 14.53
CA LEU A 151 -7.59 5.16 14.81
C LEU A 151 -7.72 5.41 16.32
N GLU A 152 -8.05 4.39 17.09
CA GLU A 152 -8.21 4.46 18.55
C GLU A 152 -6.86 4.48 19.29
N GLN A 153 -5.93 3.60 18.93
CA GLN A 153 -4.75 3.32 19.76
C GLN A 153 -3.46 4.00 19.27
N GLU A 154 -3.23 4.06 17.95
CA GLU A 154 -1.94 4.52 17.41
C GLU A 154 -1.99 5.92 16.79
N ARG A 155 -3.06 6.26 16.08
CA ARG A 155 -3.15 7.54 15.35
C ARG A 155 -3.13 8.78 16.26
N PRO A 156 -3.80 8.82 17.43
CA PRO A 156 -3.76 9.99 18.30
C PRO A 156 -2.33 10.32 18.78
N GLY A 157 -1.53 9.29 19.06
CA GLY A 157 -0.13 9.44 19.48
C GLY A 157 0.77 10.12 18.43
N ILE A 158 0.45 9.99 17.13
CA ILE A 158 1.19 10.67 16.06
C ILE A 158 0.99 12.18 16.13
N ARG A 159 -0.24 12.66 16.37
CA ARG A 159 -0.53 14.11 16.47
C ARG A 159 0.25 14.77 17.61
N VAL A 160 0.41 14.09 18.73
CA VAL A 160 1.15 14.60 19.90
C VAL A 160 2.65 14.68 19.64
N ILE A 161 3.22 13.72 18.91
CA ILE A 161 4.67 13.72 18.58
C ILE A 161 5.02 14.82 17.58
N ILE A 162 4.15 15.11 16.62
CA ILE A 162 4.37 16.21 15.67
C ILE A 162 4.39 17.55 16.42
N GLN A 163 3.45 17.80 17.34
CA GLN A 163 3.44 19.06 18.11
C GLN A 163 4.68 19.24 19.00
N LYS A 164 5.26 18.16 19.54
CA LYS A 164 6.46 18.25 20.39
C LYS A 164 7.79 18.40 19.64
N ARG A 165 7.83 18.17 18.32
CA ARG A 165 9.05 18.29 17.49
C ARG A 165 9.23 19.66 16.82
N PHE A 166 8.23 20.53 16.93
CA PHE A 166 8.25 21.89 16.36
C PHE A 166 8.40 22.99 17.42
N PHE A 167 8.77 22.63 18.66
CA PHE A 167 9.17 23.55 19.72
C PHE A 167 10.52 23.11 20.30
#